data_AF-A0A2S1XSB5-F1
#
_entry.id   AF-A0A2S1XSB5-F1
#
_cell.length_a   1.000
_cell.length_b   1.000
_cell.length_c   1.000
_cell.angle_alpha   90.00
_cell.angle_beta   90.00
_cell.angle_gamma   90.00
#
_symmetry.space_group_name_H-M   'P 1'
#
loop_
_entity.id
_entity.type
_entity.pdbx_description
1 polymer ?
#
loop_
_entity_poly.entity_id
_entity_poly.type
_entity_poly.pdbx_seq_one_letter_code
_entity_poly.pdbx_strand_id
1 'polypeptide(L)'
;MPPPKSPLDDLRREIDHIDDTIHDLLMRRTAVVERVGVVKSQIEAAEGQVSGNPQTPIYLRPAREAVILRRLMARHAGSFPAMALVRMWREMITAFTRLQGPFAVAVYAPEDRRGFWDVARDHFGSVVPMTAVNSPAAAIRAVSEGTATVGVVPYPAEDDADPWWRFLVSSDARTPRVVARLPFAGRGNARGEDRDALAIALVPHEPTGDDRTLLGIELGHDLSRGRLKDHLETSGLAPTYFCTWHARDPSGPSIHLVEVADFVDHTDPRLSAFAGRLGEIPVRINIVGGYAVPLHLSASSFQ
;
A
#
# COMPACT_ATOMS: atom_id res chain seq x y z
N MET A 1 60.39 -7.03 8.12
CA MET A 1 59.37 -6.15 8.73
C MET A 1 58.06 -6.43 8.05
N PRO A 2 56.93 -6.60 8.77
CA PRO A 2 55.63 -6.58 8.12
C PRO A 2 55.47 -5.24 7.39
N PRO A 3 54.78 -5.21 6.22
CA PRO A 3 54.58 -3.98 5.48
C PRO A 3 53.90 -2.93 6.38
N PRO A 4 54.23 -1.64 6.23
CA PRO A 4 53.59 -0.58 6.99
C PRO A 4 52.07 -0.65 6.75
N LYS A 5 51.28 -0.62 7.84
CA LYS A 5 49.81 -0.58 7.76
C LYS A 5 49.41 0.61 6.89
N SER A 6 48.75 0.35 5.77
CA SER A 6 48.28 1.41 4.88
C SER A 6 47.13 2.15 5.58
N PRO A 7 47.03 3.49 5.48
CA PRO A 7 45.83 4.22 5.89
C PRO A 7 44.53 3.65 5.29
N LEU A 8 44.63 3.01 4.12
CA LEU A 8 43.52 2.28 3.50
C LEU A 8 43.11 1.02 4.29
N ASP A 9 44.06 0.31 4.89
CA ASP A 9 43.79 -0.88 5.68
C ASP A 9 43.15 -0.53 7.03
N ASP A 10 43.47 0.64 7.59
CA ASP A 10 42.78 1.17 8.77
C ASP A 10 41.32 1.50 8.46
N LEU A 11 41.04 2.20 7.35
CA LEU A 11 39.68 2.50 6.91
C LEU A 11 38.86 1.24 6.60
N ARG A 12 39.48 0.21 6.02
CA ARG A 12 38.80 -1.08 5.78
C ARG A 12 38.41 -1.77 7.08
N ARG A 13 39.31 -1.80 8.08
CA ARG A 13 38.99 -2.34 9.41
C ARG A 13 37.86 -1.58 10.08
N GLU A 14 37.79 -0.26 9.88
CA GLU A 14 36.69 0.55 10.38
C GLU A 14 35.36 0.18 9.71
N ILE A 15 35.35 -0.03 8.39
CA ILE A 15 34.18 -0.52 7.65
C ILE A 15 33.75 -1.91 8.16
N ASP A 16 34.68 -2.86 8.29
CA ASP A 16 34.39 -4.21 8.78
C ASP A 16 33.73 -4.16 10.17
N HIS A 17 34.24 -3.30 11.07
CA HIS A 17 33.66 -3.12 12.40
C HIS A 17 32.25 -2.51 12.36
N ILE A 18 32.01 -1.57 11.46
CA ILE A 18 30.67 -0.98 11.25
C ILE A 18 29.71 -2.04 10.71
N ASP A 19 30.14 -2.87 9.76
CA ASP A 19 29.33 -3.94 9.17
C ASP A 19 28.96 -5.00 10.21
N ASP A 20 29.91 -5.42 11.05
CA ASP A 20 29.65 -6.32 12.19
C ASP A 20 28.60 -5.71 13.14
N THR A 21 28.74 -4.41 13.44
CA THR A 21 27.79 -3.71 14.31
C THR A 21 26.40 -3.62 13.68
N ILE A 22 26.30 -3.36 12.37
CA ILE A 22 25.03 -3.35 11.64
C ILE A 22 24.38 -4.75 11.73
N HIS A 23 25.16 -5.81 11.50
CA HIS A 23 24.67 -7.17 11.59
C HIS A 23 24.14 -7.51 12.99
N ASP A 24 24.88 -7.16 14.05
CA ASP A 24 24.45 -7.35 15.44
C ASP A 24 23.15 -6.59 15.76
N LEU A 25 23.00 -5.37 15.23
CA LEU A 25 21.77 -4.59 15.37
C LEU A 25 20.58 -5.24 14.64
N LEU A 26 20.81 -5.85 13.47
CA LEU A 26 19.78 -6.61 12.76
C LEU A 26 19.35 -7.84 13.56
N MET A 27 20.29 -8.59 14.13
CA MET A 27 19.98 -9.74 14.98
C MET A 27 19.21 -9.32 16.22
N ARG A 28 19.64 -8.24 16.88
CA ARG A 28 18.91 -7.69 18.03
C ARG A 28 17.50 -7.22 17.65
N ARG A 29 17.33 -6.59 16.49
CA ARG A 29 16.01 -6.18 15.98
C ARG A 29 15.12 -7.41 15.75
N THR A 30 15.67 -8.47 15.18
CA THR A 30 14.97 -9.75 14.96
C THR A 30 14.39 -10.29 16.27
N ALA A 31 15.21 -10.41 17.31
CA ALA A 31 14.78 -10.88 18.63
C ALA A 31 13.73 -9.97 19.30
N VAL A 32 13.68 -8.68 18.97
CA VAL A 32 12.60 -7.78 19.42
C VAL A 32 11.30 -8.07 18.66
N VAL A 33 11.37 -8.24 17.34
CA VAL A 33 10.20 -8.53 16.48
C VAL A 33 9.53 -9.85 16.86
N GLU A 34 10.31 -10.88 17.17
CA GLU A 34 9.79 -12.17 17.64
C GLU A 34 9.03 -12.02 18.97
N ARG A 35 9.61 -11.31 19.93
CA ARG A 35 8.93 -11.01 21.21
C ARG A 35 7.66 -10.19 21.01
N VAL A 36 7.64 -9.25 20.09
CA VAL A 36 6.42 -8.51 19.73
C VAL A 36 5.35 -9.46 19.17
N GLY A 37 5.74 -10.44 18.34
CA GLY A 37 4.82 -11.46 17.83
C GLY A 37 4.21 -12.31 18.95
N VAL A 38 5.01 -12.72 19.93
CA VAL A 38 4.54 -13.46 21.12
C VAL A 38 3.53 -12.62 21.92
N VAL A 39 3.85 -11.36 22.20
CA VAL A 39 2.96 -10.47 22.97
C VAL A 39 1.64 -10.24 22.23
N LYS A 40 1.66 -10.00 20.91
CA LYS A 40 0.43 -9.85 20.11
C LYS A 40 -0.46 -11.10 20.19
N SER A 41 0.14 -12.27 20.03
CA SER A 41 -0.60 -13.55 20.10
C SER A 41 -1.24 -13.76 21.48
N GLN A 42 -0.55 -13.35 22.56
CA GLN A 42 -1.09 -13.40 23.92
C GLN A 42 -2.24 -12.43 24.13
N ILE A 43 -2.15 -11.20 23.59
CA ILE A 43 -3.23 -10.21 23.66
C ILE A 43 -4.46 -10.72 22.89
N GLU A 44 -4.29 -11.21 21.67
CA GLU A 44 -5.38 -11.78 20.85
C GLU A 44 -6.07 -12.95 21.56
N ALA A 45 -5.29 -13.83 22.21
CA ALA A 45 -5.84 -14.94 22.99
C ALA A 45 -6.59 -14.49 24.26
N ALA A 46 -6.16 -13.41 24.91
CA ALA A 46 -6.75 -12.90 26.14
C ALA A 46 -8.03 -12.07 25.89
N GLU A 47 -8.06 -11.29 24.82
CA GLU A 47 -9.19 -10.40 24.50
C GLU A 47 -10.34 -11.14 23.81
N GLY A 48 -10.15 -12.41 23.40
CA GLY A 48 -11.13 -13.16 22.59
C GLY A 48 -11.46 -12.49 21.26
N GLN A 49 -10.71 -11.45 20.90
CA GLN A 49 -10.86 -10.63 19.72
C GLN A 49 -9.87 -11.12 18.67
N VAL A 50 -10.39 -11.74 17.62
CA VAL A 50 -9.69 -11.71 16.34
C VAL A 50 -9.97 -10.31 15.78
N SER A 51 -9.01 -9.39 15.94
CA SER A 51 -9.11 -8.09 15.31
C SER A 51 -8.95 -8.30 13.80
N GLY A 52 -10.07 -8.44 13.09
CA GLY A 52 -10.12 -8.85 11.68
C GLY A 52 -10.83 -10.20 11.47
N ASN A 53 -10.97 -10.60 10.21
CA ASN A 53 -11.54 -11.90 9.83
C ASN A 53 -10.93 -13.03 10.72
N PRO A 54 -11.75 -13.88 11.39
CA PRO A 54 -11.31 -14.93 12.34
C PRO A 54 -10.18 -15.87 11.90
N GLN A 55 -9.75 -15.83 10.64
CA GLN A 55 -8.80 -16.77 10.05
C GLN A 55 -7.35 -16.28 9.92
N THR A 56 -6.98 -15.00 10.16
CA THR A 56 -5.57 -14.60 9.95
C THR A 56 -5.13 -13.40 10.81
N PRO A 57 -4.07 -13.52 11.63
CA PRO A 57 -3.52 -12.39 12.37
C PRO A 57 -2.98 -11.32 11.42
N ILE A 58 -3.23 -10.05 11.74
CA ILE A 58 -2.83 -8.91 10.89
C ILE A 58 -1.35 -8.55 11.15
N TYR A 59 -0.44 -9.18 10.39
CA TYR A 59 0.99 -8.87 10.45
C TYR A 59 1.39 -7.68 9.57
N LEU A 60 0.66 -7.45 8.48
CA LEU A 60 0.87 -6.35 7.55
C LEU A 60 0.34 -5.04 8.16
N ARG A 61 1.19 -4.02 8.30
CA ARG A 61 0.82 -2.70 8.87
C ARG A 61 1.36 -1.56 8.00
N PRO A 62 0.81 -1.32 6.80
CA PRO A 62 1.41 -0.41 5.81
C PRO A 62 1.53 1.03 6.33
N ALA A 63 0.57 1.47 7.14
CA ALA A 63 0.63 2.77 7.81
C ALA A 63 1.87 2.92 8.70
N ARG A 64 2.17 1.89 9.50
CA ARG A 64 3.37 1.86 10.35
C ARG A 64 4.65 1.92 9.52
N GLU A 65 4.68 1.23 8.39
CA GLU A 65 5.82 1.24 7.47
C GLU A 65 6.07 2.63 6.88
N ALA A 66 5.01 3.28 6.41
CA ALA A 66 5.08 4.65 5.87
C ALA A 66 5.62 5.63 6.93
N VAL A 67 5.13 5.54 8.18
CA VAL A 67 5.63 6.36 9.30
C VAL A 67 7.11 6.08 9.60
N ILE A 68 7.55 4.82 9.56
CA ILE A 68 8.97 4.47 9.74
C ILE A 68 9.82 5.11 8.64
N LEU A 69 9.43 4.93 7.38
CA LEU A 69 10.17 5.43 6.23
C LEU A 69 10.22 6.95 6.20
N ARG A 70 9.10 7.65 6.43
CA ARG A 70 9.07 9.12 6.55
C ARG A 70 9.99 9.63 7.65
N ARG A 71 9.93 9.02 8.84
CA ARG A 71 10.83 9.38 9.95
C ARG A 71 12.31 9.20 9.58
N LEU A 72 12.65 8.12 8.88
CA LEU A 72 14.03 7.87 8.45
C LEU A 72 14.48 8.87 7.39
N MET A 73 13.61 9.19 6.42
CA MET A 73 13.87 10.23 5.41
C MET A 73 14.04 11.61 6.05
N ALA A 74 13.23 11.96 7.05
CA ALA A 74 13.33 13.24 7.74
C ALA A 74 14.65 13.39 8.53
N ARG A 75 15.25 12.27 9.00
CA ARG A 75 16.57 12.29 9.66
C ARG A 75 17.74 12.12 8.70
N HIS A 76 17.47 11.77 7.45
CA HIS A 76 18.50 11.38 6.48
C HIS A 76 19.41 12.55 6.16
N ALA A 77 20.72 12.34 6.25
CA ALA A 77 21.74 13.34 6.00
C ALA A 77 23.00 12.66 5.43
N GLY A 78 23.80 13.44 4.70
CA GLY A 78 25.01 12.94 4.05
C GLY A 78 24.77 12.41 2.64
N SER A 79 25.78 11.74 2.08
CA SER A 79 25.84 11.33 0.67
C SER A 79 25.23 9.97 0.36
N PHE A 80 24.76 9.22 1.35
CA PHE A 80 24.17 7.91 1.10
C PHE A 80 22.85 8.04 0.30
N PRO A 81 22.64 7.29 -0.80
CA PRO A 81 21.45 7.45 -1.63
C PRO A 81 20.15 7.14 -0.88
N ALA A 82 19.23 8.12 -0.83
CA ALA A 82 17.97 8.00 -0.09
C ALA A 82 17.11 6.82 -0.54
N MET A 83 17.08 6.55 -1.86
CA MET A 83 16.32 5.43 -2.42
C MET A 83 16.89 4.07 -1.98
N ALA A 84 18.22 3.94 -1.87
CA ALA A 84 18.84 2.72 -1.36
C ALA A 84 18.44 2.48 0.10
N LEU A 85 18.40 3.55 0.92
CA LEU A 85 17.95 3.46 2.31
C LEU A 85 16.51 2.96 2.40
N VAL A 86 15.60 3.51 1.58
CA VAL A 86 14.21 3.05 1.57
C VAL A 86 14.12 1.57 1.19
N ARG A 87 14.81 1.13 0.14
CA ARG A 87 14.80 -0.28 -0.30
C ARG A 87 15.34 -1.23 0.76
N MET A 88 16.45 -0.87 1.43
CA MET A 88 16.99 -1.65 2.54
C MET A 88 15.98 -1.79 3.68
N TRP A 89 15.30 -0.70 4.05
CA TRP A 89 14.27 -0.76 5.10
C TRP A 89 13.03 -1.55 4.69
N ARG A 90 12.63 -1.49 3.42
CA ARG A 90 11.51 -2.30 2.90
C ARG A 90 11.82 -3.79 2.91
N GLU A 91 13.02 -4.19 2.46
CA GLU A 91 13.47 -5.58 2.53
C GLU A 91 13.43 -6.08 3.98
N MET A 92 14.00 -5.31 4.91
CA MET A 92 13.98 -5.64 6.33
C MET A 92 12.56 -5.76 6.89
N ILE A 93 11.70 -4.76 6.65
CA ILE A 93 10.33 -4.77 7.17
C ILE A 93 9.59 -6.01 6.64
N THR A 94 9.68 -6.28 5.35
CA THR A 94 8.97 -7.40 4.75
C THR A 94 9.49 -8.75 5.24
N ALA A 95 10.81 -8.90 5.41
CA ALA A 95 11.39 -10.08 6.04
C ALA A 95 10.87 -10.30 7.46
N PHE A 96 10.76 -9.24 8.26
CA PHE A 96 10.20 -9.31 9.62
C PHE A 96 8.71 -9.63 9.64
N THR A 97 7.92 -9.08 8.71
CA THR A 97 6.50 -9.43 8.56
C THR A 97 6.35 -10.93 8.27
N ARG A 98 7.20 -11.49 7.41
CA ARG A 98 7.19 -12.93 7.08
C ARG A 98 7.66 -13.83 8.24
N LEU A 99 8.53 -13.35 9.11
CA LEU A 99 8.90 -14.09 10.33
C LEU A 99 7.73 -14.23 11.31
N GLN A 100 6.77 -13.31 11.27
CA GLN A 100 5.62 -13.35 12.16
C GLN A 100 4.50 -14.29 11.68
N GLY A 101 4.45 -14.63 10.39
CA GLY A 101 3.49 -15.59 9.85
C GLY A 101 3.52 -15.71 8.32
N PRO A 102 2.65 -16.57 7.75
CA PRO A 102 2.55 -16.74 6.30
C PRO A 102 2.30 -15.41 5.58
N PHE A 103 3.15 -15.10 4.61
CA PHE A 103 3.07 -13.89 3.81
C PHE A 103 3.36 -14.22 2.35
N ALA A 104 2.38 -14.04 1.47
CA ALA A 104 2.49 -14.31 0.03
C ALA A 104 1.78 -13.23 -0.79
N VAL A 105 2.26 -13.01 -2.02
CA VAL A 105 1.77 -11.94 -2.90
C VAL A 105 1.28 -12.51 -4.23
N ALA A 106 0.05 -12.20 -4.63
CA ALA A 106 -0.45 -12.43 -5.98
C ALA A 106 -0.27 -11.16 -6.83
N VAL A 107 0.44 -11.24 -7.94
CA VAL A 107 0.81 -10.07 -8.75
C VAL A 107 0.14 -10.15 -10.11
N TYR A 108 -0.65 -9.15 -10.48
CA TYR A 108 -1.07 -8.98 -11.87
C TYR A 108 0.15 -8.69 -12.74
N ALA A 109 0.62 -9.71 -13.45
CA ALA A 109 1.81 -9.64 -14.30
C ALA A 109 1.66 -10.60 -15.48
N PRO A 110 0.71 -10.35 -16.40
CA PRO A 110 0.60 -11.12 -17.63
C PRO A 110 1.87 -10.94 -18.47
N GLU A 111 2.08 -11.82 -19.45
CA GLU A 111 3.36 -11.93 -20.17
C GLU A 111 3.82 -10.63 -20.85
N ASP A 112 2.87 -9.79 -21.26
CA ASP A 112 3.05 -8.49 -21.92
C ASP A 112 3.17 -7.32 -20.93
N ARG A 113 2.82 -7.50 -19.65
CA ARG A 113 2.85 -6.46 -18.60
C ARG A 113 3.64 -6.88 -17.37
N ARG A 114 4.90 -7.27 -17.58
CA ARG A 114 5.79 -7.75 -16.50
C ARG A 114 6.28 -6.66 -15.54
N GLY A 115 6.14 -5.38 -15.87
CA GLY A 115 6.62 -4.28 -15.02
C GLY A 115 6.02 -4.26 -13.61
N PHE A 116 4.79 -4.77 -13.42
CA PHE A 116 4.17 -4.92 -12.10
C PHE A 116 4.91 -5.92 -11.20
N TRP A 117 5.58 -6.92 -11.78
CA TRP A 117 6.44 -7.83 -11.04
C TRP A 117 7.61 -7.10 -10.41
N ASP A 118 8.25 -6.21 -11.16
CA ASP A 118 9.39 -5.43 -10.67
C ASP A 118 8.94 -4.43 -9.58
N VAL A 119 7.79 -3.79 -9.76
CA VAL A 119 7.18 -2.90 -8.76
C VAL A 119 6.84 -3.67 -7.47
N ALA A 120 6.28 -4.88 -7.60
CA ALA A 120 5.98 -5.72 -6.45
C ALA A 120 7.25 -6.21 -5.76
N ARG A 121 8.29 -6.61 -6.50
CA ARG A 121 9.58 -7.02 -5.97
C ARG A 121 10.31 -5.88 -5.25
N ASP A 122 10.21 -4.65 -5.77
CA ASP A 122 10.76 -3.46 -5.11
C ASP A 122 10.12 -3.21 -3.74
N HIS A 123 8.82 -3.51 -3.61
CA HIS A 123 8.09 -3.25 -2.37
C HIS A 123 8.18 -4.40 -1.36
N PHE A 124 7.95 -5.64 -1.81
CA PHE A 124 7.88 -6.83 -0.95
C PHE A 124 9.21 -7.60 -0.85
N GLY A 125 10.24 -7.11 -1.52
CA GLY A 125 11.58 -7.64 -1.40
C GLY A 125 11.81 -8.98 -2.08
N SER A 126 12.90 -9.63 -1.70
CA SER A 126 13.44 -10.79 -2.41
C SER A 126 12.99 -12.15 -1.87
N VAL A 127 12.49 -12.19 -0.63
CA VAL A 127 12.23 -13.43 0.13
C VAL A 127 10.76 -13.83 0.20
N VAL A 128 9.85 -12.95 -0.20
CA VAL A 128 8.42 -13.22 -0.19
C VAL A 128 8.01 -14.04 -1.41
N PRO A 129 7.29 -15.16 -1.24
CA PRO A 129 6.69 -15.88 -2.36
C PRO A 129 5.74 -14.98 -3.15
N MET A 130 5.99 -14.86 -4.45
CA MET A 130 5.17 -14.09 -5.38
C MET A 130 4.63 -15.04 -6.46
N THR A 131 3.34 -14.92 -6.78
CA THR A 131 2.69 -15.69 -7.86
C THR A 131 2.15 -14.73 -8.90
N ALA A 132 2.52 -14.92 -10.17
CA ALA A 132 1.99 -14.12 -11.27
C ALA A 132 0.56 -14.60 -11.60
N VAL A 133 -0.35 -13.65 -11.80
CA VAL A 133 -1.71 -13.89 -12.25
C VAL A 133 -2.04 -13.06 -13.48
N ASN A 134 -2.93 -13.58 -14.32
CA ASN A 134 -3.22 -13.00 -15.64
C ASN A 134 -4.33 -11.93 -15.63
N SER A 135 -4.98 -11.67 -14.49
CA SER A 135 -5.96 -10.59 -14.36
C SER A 135 -5.97 -9.98 -12.97
N PRO A 136 -6.33 -8.68 -12.82
CA PRO A 136 -6.48 -8.06 -11.50
C PRO A 136 -7.55 -8.77 -10.66
N ALA A 137 -8.63 -9.24 -11.29
CA ALA A 137 -9.68 -10.03 -10.62
C ALA A 137 -9.13 -11.33 -10.00
N ALA A 138 -8.14 -11.97 -10.62
CA ALA A 138 -7.48 -13.14 -10.03
C ALA A 138 -6.66 -12.77 -8.79
N ALA A 139 -5.99 -11.62 -8.78
CA ALA A 139 -5.29 -11.13 -7.59
C ALA A 139 -6.26 -10.81 -6.44
N ILE A 140 -7.40 -10.18 -6.75
CA ILE A 140 -8.47 -9.91 -5.76
C ILE A 140 -8.98 -11.22 -5.14
N ARG A 141 -9.33 -12.21 -5.98
CA ARG A 141 -9.79 -13.53 -5.50
C ARG A 141 -8.74 -14.21 -4.62
N ALA A 142 -7.47 -14.20 -5.03
CA ALA A 142 -6.41 -14.82 -4.26
C ALA A 142 -6.35 -14.27 -2.82
N VAL A 143 -6.56 -12.96 -2.65
CA VAL A 143 -6.63 -12.31 -1.35
C VAL A 143 -7.93 -12.63 -0.61
N SER A 144 -9.09 -12.53 -1.27
CA SER A 144 -10.39 -12.86 -0.67
C SER A 144 -10.49 -14.30 -0.16
N GLU A 145 -9.84 -15.24 -0.85
CA GLU A 145 -9.80 -16.66 -0.51
C GLU A 145 -8.66 -17.01 0.45
N GLY A 146 -7.78 -16.06 0.77
CA GLY A 146 -6.64 -16.27 1.68
C GLY A 146 -5.48 -17.08 1.09
N THR A 147 -5.47 -17.33 -0.23
CA THR A 147 -4.35 -18.00 -0.91
C THR A 147 -3.16 -17.06 -1.13
N ALA A 148 -3.39 -15.75 -1.07
CA ALA A 148 -2.36 -14.72 -0.96
C ALA A 148 -2.71 -13.72 0.15
N THR A 149 -1.71 -13.18 0.83
CA THR A 149 -1.89 -12.13 1.85
C THR A 149 -2.13 -10.77 1.21
N VAL A 150 -1.47 -10.53 0.07
CA VAL A 150 -1.54 -9.27 -0.67
C VAL A 150 -1.74 -9.54 -2.15
N GLY A 151 -2.55 -8.70 -2.80
CA GLY A 151 -2.67 -8.63 -4.24
C GLY A 151 -2.01 -7.36 -4.76
N VAL A 152 -1.32 -7.43 -5.89
CA VAL A 152 -0.81 -6.26 -6.60
C VAL A 152 -1.59 -6.11 -7.90
N VAL A 153 -2.26 -4.97 -8.04
CA VAL A 153 -3.16 -4.64 -9.15
C VAL A 153 -2.74 -3.32 -9.79
N PRO A 154 -3.02 -3.10 -11.09
CA PRO A 154 -2.62 -1.86 -11.76
C PRO A 154 -3.36 -0.67 -11.13
N TYR A 155 -2.72 0.50 -11.09
CA TYR A 155 -3.43 1.72 -10.71
C TYR A 155 -4.63 1.94 -11.66
N PRO A 156 -5.81 2.35 -11.14
CA PRO A 156 -6.99 2.59 -11.96
C PRO A 156 -6.72 3.53 -13.14
N ALA A 157 -7.32 3.21 -14.29
CA ALA A 157 -7.25 4.05 -15.49
C ALA A 157 -8.67 4.32 -16.01
N GLU A 158 -8.89 5.52 -16.57
CA GLU A 158 -10.21 5.92 -17.05
C GLU A 158 -10.66 5.14 -18.29
N ASP A 159 -9.72 4.65 -19.10
CA ASP A 159 -9.95 3.91 -20.34
C ASP A 159 -10.01 2.39 -20.15
N ASP A 160 -10.04 1.89 -18.90
CA ASP A 160 -10.20 0.46 -18.62
C ASP A 160 -11.62 -0.01 -18.93
N ALA A 161 -11.75 -0.92 -19.90
CA ALA A 161 -13.03 -1.46 -20.33
C ALA A 161 -13.71 -2.37 -19.29
N ASP A 162 -12.94 -2.97 -18.38
CA ASP A 162 -13.46 -3.75 -17.25
C ASP A 162 -12.72 -3.40 -15.95
N PRO A 163 -13.06 -2.25 -15.35
CA PRO A 163 -12.30 -1.71 -14.23
C PRO A 163 -12.43 -2.60 -13.00
N TRP A 164 -11.31 -3.22 -12.62
CA TRP A 164 -11.24 -4.17 -11.51
C TRP A 164 -11.67 -3.56 -10.16
N TRP A 165 -11.51 -2.25 -9.98
CA TRP A 165 -11.80 -1.59 -8.71
C TRP A 165 -13.29 -1.66 -8.34
N ARG A 166 -14.19 -1.91 -9.30
CA ARG A 166 -15.62 -2.11 -9.05
C ARG A 166 -15.89 -3.30 -8.13
N PHE A 167 -15.03 -4.33 -8.18
CA PHE A 167 -15.14 -5.50 -7.30
C PHE A 167 -14.80 -5.18 -5.85
N LEU A 168 -14.16 -4.03 -5.58
CA LEU A 168 -13.85 -3.59 -4.22
C LEU A 168 -14.92 -2.67 -3.61
N VAL A 169 -15.88 -2.20 -4.42
CA VAL A 169 -17.03 -1.39 -3.97
C VAL A 169 -18.06 -2.30 -3.30
N SER A 170 -17.70 -2.79 -2.11
CA SER A 170 -18.50 -3.75 -1.35
C SER A 170 -18.24 -3.59 0.15
N SER A 171 -19.27 -3.83 0.96
CA SER A 171 -19.19 -3.88 2.42
C SER A 171 -18.84 -5.27 2.96
N ASP A 172 -18.70 -6.30 2.11
CA ASP A 172 -18.32 -7.65 2.53
C ASP A 172 -16.92 -7.63 3.17
N ALA A 173 -16.79 -8.21 4.37
CA ALA A 173 -15.57 -8.30 5.14
C ALA A 173 -14.44 -9.08 4.44
N ARG A 174 -14.75 -9.92 3.46
CA ARG A 174 -13.78 -10.63 2.60
C ARG A 174 -13.39 -9.84 1.35
N THR A 175 -13.91 -8.62 1.18
CA THR A 175 -13.48 -7.72 0.12
C THR A 175 -12.15 -7.07 0.52
N PRO A 176 -11.07 -7.26 -0.25
CA PRO A 176 -9.79 -6.61 0.00
C PRO A 176 -9.94 -5.09 -0.07
N ARG A 177 -9.10 -4.39 0.69
CA ARG A 177 -8.97 -2.93 0.61
C ARG A 177 -7.65 -2.57 -0.01
N VAL A 178 -7.61 -1.45 -0.72
CA VAL A 178 -6.33 -0.81 -1.08
C VAL A 178 -5.62 -0.38 0.19
N VAL A 179 -4.33 -0.70 0.30
CA VAL A 179 -3.54 -0.48 1.52
C VAL A 179 -2.18 0.18 1.27
N ALA A 180 -1.73 0.21 0.01
CA ALA A 180 -0.51 0.93 -0.39
C ALA A 180 -0.54 1.31 -1.87
N ARG A 181 0.13 2.41 -2.21
CA ARG A 181 0.51 2.78 -3.59
C ARG A 181 1.97 2.43 -3.84
N LEU A 182 2.24 1.86 -5.01
CA LEU A 182 3.54 1.36 -5.42
C LEU A 182 4.00 2.04 -6.72
N PRO A 183 5.28 2.42 -6.83
CA PRO A 183 6.30 2.37 -5.78
C PRO A 183 6.15 3.49 -4.74
N PHE A 184 6.61 3.26 -3.52
CA PHE A 184 6.47 4.24 -2.44
C PHE A 184 7.56 5.33 -2.42
N ALA A 185 8.71 5.10 -3.07
CA ALA A 185 9.84 6.05 -3.06
C ALA A 185 10.38 6.32 -4.47
N GLY A 186 9.50 6.24 -5.47
CA GLY A 186 9.87 6.34 -6.87
C GLY A 186 10.44 5.04 -7.46
N ARG A 187 10.70 5.06 -8.76
CA ARG A 187 10.98 3.85 -9.57
C ARG A 187 12.45 3.47 -9.62
N GLY A 188 13.35 4.41 -9.33
CA GLY A 188 14.79 4.22 -9.56
C GLY A 188 15.09 3.87 -11.01
N ASN A 189 15.79 2.75 -11.22
CA ASN A 189 16.18 2.25 -12.54
C ASN A 189 15.25 1.16 -13.10
N ALA A 190 14.03 1.02 -12.57
CA ALA A 190 13.07 0.03 -13.07
C ALA A 190 12.79 0.23 -14.57
N ARG A 191 12.69 -0.88 -15.31
CA ARG A 191 12.42 -0.87 -16.76
C ARG A 191 10.91 -0.93 -16.99
N GLY A 192 10.42 -0.22 -18.01
CA GLY A 192 9.04 -0.33 -18.48
C GLY A 192 8.23 0.95 -18.34
N GLU A 193 6.97 0.87 -18.78
CA GLU A 193 6.01 1.98 -18.79
C GLU A 193 5.71 2.50 -17.38
N ASP A 194 5.37 3.79 -17.28
CA ASP A 194 5.04 4.53 -16.06
C ASP A 194 3.75 4.03 -15.34
N ARG A 195 3.68 2.74 -15.00
CA ARG A 195 2.51 2.12 -14.36
C ARG A 195 2.66 1.97 -12.85
N ASP A 196 2.01 2.86 -12.12
CA ASP A 196 1.88 2.70 -10.67
C ASP A 196 0.97 1.49 -10.41
N ALA A 197 1.11 0.90 -9.23
CA ALA A 197 0.28 -0.20 -8.78
C ALA A 197 -0.33 0.10 -7.42
N LEU A 198 -1.37 -0.64 -7.09
CA LEU A 198 -1.97 -0.65 -5.76
C LEU A 198 -1.76 -2.03 -5.14
N ALA A 199 -1.43 -2.04 -3.86
CA ALA A 199 -1.48 -3.25 -3.04
C ALA A 199 -2.86 -3.35 -2.39
N ILE A 200 -3.46 -4.54 -2.42
CA ILE A 200 -4.74 -4.85 -1.79
C ILE A 200 -4.58 -5.96 -0.76
N ALA A 201 -5.23 -5.84 0.40
CA ALA A 201 -5.18 -6.83 1.47
C ALA A 201 -6.45 -6.78 2.35
N LEU A 202 -6.66 -7.81 3.16
CA LEU A 202 -7.74 -7.86 4.17
C LEU A 202 -7.26 -7.23 5.50
N VAL A 203 -6.84 -5.96 5.44
CA VAL A 203 -6.41 -5.20 6.63
C VAL A 203 -7.10 -3.84 6.66
N PRO A 204 -7.39 -3.28 7.83
CA PRO A 204 -7.97 -1.95 7.93
C PRO A 204 -6.99 -0.90 7.43
N HIS A 205 -7.53 0.17 6.85
CA HIS A 205 -6.78 1.37 6.54
C HIS A 205 -6.58 2.17 7.82
N GLU A 206 -5.34 2.58 8.11
CA GLU A 206 -4.98 3.38 9.30
C GLU A 206 -4.38 4.71 8.83
N PRO A 207 -4.62 5.84 9.53
CA PRO A 207 -4.09 7.14 9.14
C PRO A 207 -2.57 7.20 9.35
N THR A 208 -1.89 7.93 8.47
CA THR A 208 -0.45 8.22 8.54
C THR A 208 -0.13 9.70 8.63
N GLY A 209 -1.15 10.57 8.52
CA GLY A 209 -1.05 12.02 8.57
C GLY A 209 -0.81 12.68 7.21
N ASP A 210 -0.64 11.88 6.16
CA ASP A 210 -0.53 12.33 4.77
C ASP A 210 -0.96 11.16 3.86
N ASP A 211 -2.26 11.11 3.61
CA ASP A 211 -2.97 9.93 3.11
C ASP A 211 -3.81 10.25 1.88
N ARG A 212 -4.05 9.23 1.06
CA ARG A 212 -5.09 9.21 0.03
C ARG A 212 -6.13 8.19 0.41
N THR A 213 -7.40 8.54 0.30
CA THR A 213 -8.50 7.58 0.44
C THR A 213 -9.20 7.39 -0.90
N LEU A 214 -9.51 6.14 -1.24
CA LEU A 214 -10.29 5.77 -2.43
C LEU A 214 -11.73 5.47 -2.01
N LEU A 215 -12.66 6.27 -2.54
CA LEU A 215 -14.10 6.13 -2.34
C LEU A 215 -14.72 5.53 -3.61
N GLY A 216 -15.51 4.48 -3.46
CA GLY A 216 -16.46 4.02 -4.46
C GLY A 216 -17.81 4.65 -4.18
N ILE A 217 -18.31 5.46 -5.11
CA ILE A 217 -19.58 6.18 -5.02
C ILE A 217 -20.50 5.65 -6.10
N GLU A 218 -21.55 4.93 -5.71
CA GLU A 218 -22.60 4.45 -6.59
C GLU A 218 -23.79 5.42 -6.51
N LEU A 219 -24.24 5.91 -7.67
CA LEU A 219 -25.37 6.82 -7.78
C LEU A 219 -26.55 6.12 -8.48
N GLY A 220 -27.75 6.31 -7.94
CA GLY A 220 -28.98 5.79 -8.54
C GLY A 220 -29.46 6.57 -9.77
N HIS A 221 -28.90 7.76 -10.01
CA HIS A 221 -29.19 8.61 -11.17
C HIS A 221 -27.91 9.28 -11.65
N ASP A 222 -27.83 9.58 -12.95
CA ASP A 222 -26.68 10.24 -13.53
C ASP A 222 -26.49 11.65 -12.96
N LEU A 223 -25.28 11.89 -12.47
CA LEU A 223 -24.79 13.20 -12.08
C LEU A 223 -23.56 13.52 -12.92
N SER A 224 -23.49 14.73 -13.47
CA SER A 224 -22.28 15.16 -14.18
C SER A 224 -21.06 15.09 -13.25
N ARG A 225 -19.90 14.66 -13.76
CA ARG A 225 -18.63 14.63 -13.01
C ARG A 225 -18.28 15.97 -12.34
N GLY A 226 -18.57 17.09 -13.01
CA GLY A 226 -18.36 18.43 -12.46
C GLY A 226 -19.17 18.68 -11.18
N ARG A 227 -20.48 18.43 -11.24
CA ARG A 227 -21.36 18.57 -10.07
C ARG A 227 -21.00 17.61 -8.93
N LEU A 228 -20.62 16.37 -9.25
CA LEU A 228 -20.13 15.41 -8.26
C LEU A 228 -18.88 15.94 -7.54
N LYS A 229 -17.90 16.44 -8.30
CA LYS A 229 -16.69 17.08 -7.78
C LYS A 229 -17.02 18.29 -6.90
N ASP A 230 -17.92 19.18 -7.33
CA ASP A 230 -18.30 20.36 -6.54
C ASP A 230 -18.94 19.97 -5.20
N HIS A 231 -19.80 18.95 -5.19
CA HIS A 231 -20.39 18.44 -3.95
C HIS A 231 -19.36 17.82 -3.00
N LEU A 232 -18.38 17.08 -3.52
CA LEU A 232 -17.27 16.51 -2.74
C LEU A 232 -16.37 17.61 -2.15
N GLU A 233 -15.91 18.55 -2.98
CA GLU A 233 -15.05 19.67 -2.56
C GLU A 233 -15.71 20.51 -1.49
N THR A 234 -16.98 20.86 -1.69
CA THR A 234 -17.67 21.72 -0.73
C THR A 234 -17.98 20.98 0.58
N SER A 235 -17.93 19.65 0.59
CA SER A 235 -18.04 18.82 1.81
C SER A 235 -16.68 18.52 2.46
N GLY A 236 -15.60 19.13 1.97
CA GLY A 236 -14.24 18.93 2.50
C GLY A 236 -13.59 17.62 2.07
N LEU A 237 -14.10 16.99 1.00
CA LEU A 237 -13.58 15.77 0.40
C LEU A 237 -12.93 16.09 -0.95
N ALA A 238 -11.90 16.92 -0.94
CA ALA A 238 -11.25 17.43 -2.16
C ALA A 238 -10.70 16.26 -3.01
N PRO A 239 -11.22 16.04 -4.23
CA PRO A 239 -10.83 14.91 -5.04
C PRO A 239 -9.55 15.20 -5.84
N THR A 240 -8.63 14.25 -5.91
CA THR A 240 -7.38 14.33 -6.68
C THR A 240 -7.36 13.44 -7.91
N TYR A 241 -8.23 12.45 -7.95
CA TYR A 241 -8.39 11.56 -9.08
C TYR A 241 -9.82 11.04 -9.18
N PHE A 242 -10.25 10.71 -10.40
CA PHE A 242 -11.58 10.21 -10.69
C PHE A 242 -11.51 9.14 -11.77
N CYS A 243 -12.26 8.06 -11.60
CA CYS A 243 -12.62 7.10 -12.63
C CYS A 243 -14.13 6.89 -12.57
N THR A 244 -14.77 6.66 -13.72
CA THR A 244 -16.20 6.36 -13.76
C THR A 244 -16.42 5.13 -14.60
N TRP A 245 -17.23 4.22 -14.08
CA TRP A 245 -17.74 3.08 -14.80
C TRP A 245 -19.25 3.21 -14.91
N HIS A 246 -19.77 3.00 -16.12
CA HIS A 246 -21.19 2.96 -16.38
C HIS A 246 -21.61 1.51 -16.59
N ALA A 247 -22.73 1.12 -16.01
CA ALA A 247 -23.37 -0.14 -16.35
C ALA A 247 -23.65 -0.21 -17.86
N ARG A 248 -23.65 -1.44 -18.40
CA ARG A 248 -23.96 -1.66 -19.82
C ARG A 248 -25.40 -1.28 -20.18
N ASP A 249 -26.30 -1.37 -19.21
CA ASP A 249 -27.65 -0.85 -19.32
C ASP A 249 -27.62 0.67 -19.09
N PRO A 250 -28.10 1.51 -20.03
CA PRO A 250 -28.17 2.96 -19.86
C PRO A 250 -29.02 3.42 -18.66
N SER A 251 -29.88 2.54 -18.12
CA SER A 251 -30.66 2.78 -16.90
C SER A 251 -30.00 2.21 -15.64
N GLY A 252 -28.85 1.53 -15.78
CA GLY A 252 -28.09 0.96 -14.68
C GLY A 252 -27.25 2.00 -13.93
N PRO A 253 -26.69 1.63 -12.76
CA PRO A 253 -25.96 2.56 -11.92
C PRO A 253 -24.65 3.02 -12.57
N SER A 254 -24.25 4.25 -12.25
CA SER A 254 -22.88 4.73 -12.43
C SER A 254 -22.11 4.51 -11.13
N ILE A 255 -20.89 3.99 -11.23
CA ILE A 255 -19.97 3.86 -10.11
C ILE A 255 -18.79 4.76 -10.38
N HIS A 256 -18.48 5.63 -9.42
CA HIS A 256 -17.34 6.54 -9.47
C HIS A 256 -16.30 6.08 -8.46
N LEU A 257 -15.08 5.85 -8.91
CA LEU A 257 -13.93 5.74 -8.02
C LEU A 257 -13.33 7.14 -7.87
N VAL A 258 -13.26 7.62 -6.64
CA VAL A 258 -12.76 8.96 -6.32
C VAL A 258 -11.60 8.84 -5.34
N GLU A 259 -10.47 9.41 -5.67
CA GLU A 259 -9.39 9.61 -4.71
C GLU A 259 -9.54 10.95 -4.02
N VAL A 260 -9.43 10.97 -2.69
CA VAL A 260 -9.46 12.19 -1.88
C VAL A 260 -8.13 12.39 -1.15
N ALA A 261 -7.72 13.66 -1.01
CA ALA A 261 -6.46 14.08 -0.38
C ALA A 261 -6.50 14.07 1.16
N ASP A 262 -7.03 13.01 1.77
CA ASP A 262 -7.12 12.89 3.22
C ASP A 262 -7.37 11.43 3.63
N PHE A 263 -7.23 11.15 4.93
CA PHE A 263 -7.77 9.95 5.54
C PHE A 263 -9.28 10.11 5.75
N VAL A 264 -10.06 9.14 5.27
CA VAL A 264 -11.51 9.08 5.46
C VAL A 264 -11.88 7.66 5.89
N ASP A 265 -12.53 7.53 7.04
CA ASP A 265 -13.12 6.28 7.50
C ASP A 265 -14.66 6.28 7.40
N HIS A 266 -15.27 5.15 7.73
CA HIS A 266 -16.72 4.95 7.58
C HIS A 266 -17.56 5.80 8.56
N THR A 267 -16.93 6.41 9.56
CA THR A 267 -17.56 7.28 10.55
C THR A 267 -17.34 8.77 10.25
N ASP A 268 -16.59 9.09 9.19
CA ASP A 268 -16.23 10.46 8.86
C ASP A 268 -17.50 11.30 8.55
N PRO A 269 -17.75 12.40 9.30
CA PRO A 269 -18.96 13.20 9.14
C PRO A 269 -19.07 13.87 7.76
N ARG A 270 -17.94 14.04 7.05
CA ARG A 270 -17.93 14.60 5.68
C ARG A 270 -18.65 13.69 4.68
N LEU A 271 -18.65 12.37 4.90
CA LEU A 271 -19.40 11.43 4.06
C LEU A 271 -20.91 11.68 4.15
N SER A 272 -21.42 11.84 5.37
CA SER A 272 -22.83 12.17 5.63
C SER A 272 -23.18 13.57 5.09
N ALA A 273 -22.29 14.55 5.26
CA ALA A 273 -22.47 15.88 4.69
C ALA A 273 -22.53 15.86 3.16
N PHE A 274 -21.67 15.08 2.51
CA PHE A 274 -21.72 14.86 1.07
C PHE A 274 -23.03 14.17 0.62
N ALA A 275 -23.42 13.08 1.29
CA ALA A 275 -24.68 12.39 0.96
C ALA A 275 -25.91 13.30 1.10
N GLY A 276 -25.98 14.12 2.16
CA GLY A 276 -27.07 15.07 2.35
C GLY A 276 -27.19 16.13 1.25
N ARG A 277 -26.10 16.46 0.56
CA ARG A 277 -26.10 17.44 -0.55
C ARG A 277 -26.60 16.87 -1.86
N LEU A 278 -26.58 15.55 -2.02
CA LEU A 278 -27.16 14.87 -3.16
C LEU A 278 -28.71 14.85 -3.08
N GLY A 279 -29.29 15.27 -1.95
CA GLY A 279 -30.74 15.40 -1.77
C GLY A 279 -31.42 14.03 -1.84
N GLU A 280 -32.35 13.89 -2.78
CA GLU A 280 -33.10 12.65 -2.98
C GLU A 280 -32.37 11.62 -3.86
N ILE A 281 -31.21 11.96 -4.44
CA ILE A 281 -30.45 11.02 -5.27
C ILE A 281 -29.94 9.88 -4.38
N PRO A 282 -30.36 8.62 -4.62
CA PRO A 282 -29.85 7.50 -3.87
C PRO A 282 -28.34 7.38 -4.08
N VAL A 283 -27.58 7.34 -2.98
CA VAL A 283 -26.13 7.23 -3.00
C VAL A 283 -25.67 6.11 -2.07
N ARG A 284 -24.72 5.33 -2.54
CA ARG A 284 -23.97 4.38 -1.70
C ARG A 284 -22.49 4.72 -1.78
N ILE A 285 -21.85 4.84 -0.62
CA ILE A 285 -20.44 5.18 -0.50
C ILE A 285 -19.73 4.02 0.19
N ASN A 286 -18.71 3.49 -0.46
CA ASN A 286 -17.83 2.45 0.06
C ASN A 286 -16.40 2.98 0.10
N ILE A 287 -15.69 2.70 1.19
CA ILE A 287 -14.25 2.92 1.25
C ILE A 287 -13.57 1.73 0.58
N VAL A 288 -13.04 1.96 -0.62
CA VAL A 288 -12.28 0.96 -1.38
C VAL A 288 -10.93 0.71 -0.71
N GLY A 289 -10.43 1.67 0.05
CA GLY A 289 -9.22 1.59 0.84
C GLY A 289 -8.48 2.93 0.80
N GLY A 290 -7.20 2.91 1.12
CA GLY A 290 -6.38 4.10 1.06
C GLY A 290 -4.91 3.76 1.24
N TYR A 291 -4.08 4.77 1.12
CA TYR A 291 -2.63 4.60 1.20
C TYR A 291 -1.96 5.89 1.65
N ALA A 292 -0.83 5.73 2.35
CA ALA A 292 0.07 6.83 2.64
C ALA A 292 0.65 7.40 1.34
N VAL A 293 0.63 8.72 1.18
CA VAL A 293 1.24 9.40 0.02
C VAL A 293 2.71 8.97 -0.13
N PRO A 294 3.12 8.49 -1.33
CA PRO A 294 4.51 8.12 -1.61
C PRO A 294 5.50 9.25 -1.32
N LEU A 295 6.72 8.87 -0.92
CA LEU A 295 7.83 9.78 -0.69
C LEU A 295 8.24 10.47 -2.00
N HIS A 296 8.30 11.80 -1.96
CA HIS A 296 8.93 12.61 -3.00
C HIS A 296 10.44 12.69 -2.74
N LEU A 297 11.22 11.82 -3.38
CA LEU A 297 12.68 11.91 -3.36
C LEU A 297 13.14 12.88 -4.47
N SER A 298 13.90 13.92 -4.10
CA SER A 298 14.42 14.90 -5.07
C SER A 298 15.43 14.28 -6.02
N ALA A 299 15.50 14.77 -7.25
CA ALA A 299 16.39 14.26 -8.29
C ALA A 299 17.90 14.35 -7.93
N SER A 300 18.27 15.22 -7.00
CA SER A 300 19.62 15.31 -6.42
C SER A 300 20.02 14.10 -5.57
N SER A 301 19.10 13.17 -5.30
CA SER A 301 19.37 11.89 -4.60
C SER A 301 19.88 10.78 -5.52
N PHE A 302 20.03 11.06 -6.82
CA PHE A 302 20.47 10.09 -7.84
C PHE A 302 21.87 10.38 -8.41
N GLN A 303 22.56 11.43 -7.94
CA GLN A 303 23.97 11.72 -8.21
C GLN A 303 24.84 11.27 -7.03
#